data_AF-A0A7V4UPG0-F1
#
_entry.id   AF-A0A7V4UPG0-F1
#
_cell.length_a   1.000
_cell.length_b   1.000
_cell.length_c   1.000
_cell.angle_alpha   90.00
_cell.angle_beta   90.00
_cell.angle_gamma   90.00
#
_symmetry.space_group_name_H-M   'P 1'
#
loop_
_entity.id
_entity.type
_entity.pdbx_description
1 polymer ?
#
loop_
_entity_poly.entity_id
_entity_poly.type
_entity_poly.pdbx_seq_one_letter_code
_entity_poly.pdbx_strand_id
1 'polypeptide(L)'
;ETFGPVLPVFTFKTLDEAIEKANSSIYGLGSSIWTRNLAHANKAIDKLQAGNVWVNSLHYGYDELPFGGVKASGVGREHGPEALDYYLEPKGVVIVNA
;
A
#
# COMPACT_ATOMS: atom_id res chain seq x y z
N GLU A 1 8.61 8.57 11.80
CA GLU A 1 9.44 8.36 10.59
C GLU A 1 10.80 8.98 10.83
N THR A 2 11.91 8.26 10.57
CA THR A 2 13.25 8.75 10.91
C THR A 2 13.91 9.54 9.77
N PHE A 3 13.56 9.23 8.51
CA PHE A 3 14.07 9.91 7.31
C PHE A 3 15.61 10.03 7.24
N GLY A 4 16.31 9.03 7.79
CA GLY A 4 17.77 8.96 7.90
C GLY A 4 18.23 7.50 8.04
N PRO A 5 19.54 7.23 8.15
CA PRO A 5 20.12 5.89 8.05
C PRO A 5 19.97 5.08 9.35
N VAL A 6 18.74 4.88 9.82
CA VAL A 6 18.40 4.16 11.05
C VAL A 6 17.25 3.20 10.78
N LEU A 7 17.44 1.91 11.12
CA LEU A 7 16.44 0.86 10.97
C LEU A 7 16.11 0.24 12.34
N PRO A 8 14.95 0.54 12.95
CA PRO A 8 14.52 -0.13 14.17
C PRO A 8 14.10 -1.57 13.89
N VAL A 9 14.41 -2.48 14.82
CA VAL A 9 14.05 -3.91 14.73
C VAL A 9 13.16 -4.28 15.91
N PHE A 10 12.04 -4.93 15.62
CA PHE A 10 11.09 -5.44 16.62
C PHE A 10 10.93 -6.94 16.45
N THR A 11 10.78 -7.66 17.56
CA THR A 11 10.48 -9.09 17.57
C THR A 11 8.98 -9.33 17.73
N PHE A 12 8.55 -10.49 17.26
CA PHE A 12 7.18 -11.00 17.39
C PHE A 12 7.23 -12.52 17.50
N LYS A 13 6.19 -13.14 18.03
CA LYS A 13 6.07 -14.59 18.19
C LYS A 13 5.21 -15.24 17.12
N THR A 14 4.24 -14.50 16.58
CA THR A 14 3.29 -15.01 15.58
C THR A 14 3.14 -14.04 14.43
N LEU A 15 2.72 -14.55 13.27
CA LEU A 15 2.44 -13.71 12.11
C LEU A 15 1.31 -12.70 12.38
N ASP A 16 0.26 -13.10 13.13
CA ASP A 16 -0.82 -12.17 13.47
C ASP A 16 -0.32 -11.02 14.36
N GLU A 17 0.56 -11.30 15.33
CA GLU A 17 1.20 -10.26 16.13
C GLU A 17 2.06 -9.32 15.27
N ALA A 18 2.81 -9.86 14.30
CA ALA A 18 3.62 -9.03 13.38
C ALA A 18 2.74 -8.08 12.57
N ILE A 19 1.62 -8.58 12.03
CA ILE A 19 0.65 -7.80 11.25
C ILE A 19 0.00 -6.73 12.13
N GLU A 20 -0.38 -7.07 13.36
CA GLU A 20 -0.95 -6.11 14.32
C GLU A 20 0.03 -4.97 14.61
N LYS A 21 1.30 -5.29 14.92
CA LYS A 21 2.35 -4.28 15.14
C LYS A 21 2.62 -3.43 13.89
N ALA A 22 2.60 -4.02 12.70
CA ALA A 22 2.75 -3.26 11.47
C ALA A 22 1.57 -2.28 11.26
N ASN A 23 0.35 -2.76 11.48
CA ASN A 23 -0.87 -1.97 11.32
C ASN A 23 -1.10 -0.94 12.43
N SER A 24 -0.47 -1.08 13.61
CA SER A 24 -0.55 -0.07 14.68
C SER A 24 0.16 1.24 14.34
N SER A 25 0.88 1.29 13.22
CA SER A 25 1.40 2.55 12.67
C SER A 25 0.25 3.46 12.20
N ILE A 26 0.38 4.76 12.48
CA ILE A 26 -0.48 5.79 11.90
C ILE A 26 -0.25 5.96 10.39
N TYR A 27 0.88 5.47 9.88
CA TYR A 27 1.27 5.51 8.48
C TYR A 27 0.88 4.21 7.76
N GLY A 28 0.74 4.28 6.45
CA GLY A 28 0.36 3.16 5.59
C GLY A 28 0.77 3.38 4.13
N LEU A 29 1.99 3.84 3.87
CA LEU A 29 2.48 4.07 2.51
C LEU A 29 2.88 2.77 1.82
N GLY A 30 3.85 2.07 2.39
CA GLY A 30 4.42 0.85 1.83
C GLY A 30 4.83 -0.13 2.92
N SER A 31 4.79 -1.41 2.58
CA SER A 31 5.15 -2.52 3.45
C SER A 31 5.83 -3.63 2.67
N SER A 32 6.65 -4.45 3.33
CA SER A 32 7.35 -5.55 2.69
C SER A 32 7.29 -6.82 3.55
N ILE A 33 7.03 -7.95 2.92
CA ILE A 33 6.94 -9.27 3.53
C ILE A 33 8.12 -10.12 3.04
N TRP A 34 8.85 -10.74 3.96
CA TRP A 34 9.97 -11.63 3.63
C TRP A 34 9.68 -13.03 4.15
N THR A 35 9.37 -13.95 3.25
CA THR A 35 8.99 -15.33 3.59
C THR A 35 9.12 -16.27 2.40
N ARG A 36 9.38 -17.55 2.67
CA ARG A 36 9.27 -18.64 1.70
C ARG A 36 7.91 -19.35 1.75
N ASN A 37 7.11 -19.08 2.78
CA ASN A 37 5.79 -19.68 2.94
C ASN A 37 4.73 -18.79 2.28
N LEU A 38 4.14 -19.28 1.18
CA LEU A 38 3.14 -18.55 0.42
C LEU A 38 1.83 -18.31 1.19
N ALA A 39 1.43 -19.24 2.07
CA ALA A 39 0.25 -19.04 2.91
C ALA A 39 0.44 -17.87 3.89
N HIS A 40 1.65 -17.71 4.41
CA HIS A 40 1.99 -16.54 5.24
C HIS A 40 2.03 -15.25 4.41
N ALA A 41 2.58 -15.30 3.20
CA ALA A 41 2.58 -14.15 2.30
C ALA A 41 1.15 -13.69 1.99
N ASN A 42 0.28 -14.58 1.52
CA ASN A 42 -1.12 -14.27 1.20
C ASN A 42 -1.86 -13.71 2.41
N LYS A 43 -1.73 -14.34 3.58
CA LYS A 43 -2.36 -13.84 4.82
C LYS A 43 -1.89 -12.44 5.18
N ALA A 44 -0.61 -12.12 4.98
CA ALA A 44 -0.08 -10.80 5.27
C ALA A 44 -0.49 -9.76 4.22
N ILE A 45 -0.49 -10.12 2.93
CA ILE A 45 -0.97 -9.25 1.84
C ILE A 45 -2.39 -8.78 2.12
N ASP A 46 -3.29 -9.70 2.47
CA ASP A 46 -4.71 -9.38 2.70
C ASP A 46 -4.95 -8.51 3.94
N LYS A 47 -4.08 -8.63 4.95
CA LYS A 47 -4.29 -7.99 6.26
C LYS A 47 -3.47 -6.71 6.48
N LEU A 48 -2.39 -6.49 5.74
CA LEU A 48 -1.57 -5.30 5.90
C LEU A 48 -2.32 -4.05 5.40
N GLN A 49 -2.32 -3.00 6.22
CA GLN A 49 -2.96 -1.73 5.92
C GLN A 49 -1.94 -0.74 5.36
N ALA A 50 -1.49 -1.02 4.14
CA ALA A 50 -0.61 -0.15 3.37
C ALA A 50 -1.10 -0.07 1.92
N GLY A 51 -0.85 1.05 1.25
CA GLY A 51 -1.23 1.16 -0.16
C GLY A 51 -0.32 0.36 -1.10
N ASN A 52 0.90 0.03 -0.67
CA ASN A 52 1.82 -0.86 -1.37
C ASN A 52 2.29 -2.01 -0.47
N VAL A 53 2.32 -3.23 -1.03
CA VAL A 53 2.84 -4.43 -0.37
C VAL A 53 3.78 -5.17 -1.32
N TRP A 54 5.06 -5.27 -0.96
CA TRP A 54 6.04 -6.06 -1.71
C TRP A 54 6.32 -7.39 -1.01
N VAL A 55 6.53 -8.45 -1.78
CA VAL A 55 6.91 -9.77 -1.25
C VAL A 55 8.31 -10.12 -1.73
N ASN A 56 9.20 -10.43 -0.79
CA ASN A 56 10.61 -10.76 -1.04
C ASN A 56 11.38 -9.70 -1.85
N SER A 57 10.94 -8.44 -1.76
CA SER A 57 11.62 -7.28 -2.32
C SER A 57 11.41 -6.08 -1.41
N LEU A 58 12.39 -5.18 -1.42
CA LEU A 58 12.15 -3.80 -0.99
C LEU A 58 11.50 -3.02 -2.13
N HIS A 59 10.91 -1.88 -1.78
CA HIS A 59 10.30 -0.89 -2.67
C HIS A 59 10.79 -1.00 -4.12
N TYR A 60 9.97 -1.63 -4.96
CA TYR A 60 10.16 -1.72 -6.39
C TYR A 60 8.99 -0.99 -7.05
N GLY A 61 9.28 0.17 -7.64
CA GLY A 61 8.28 1.00 -8.32
C GLY A 61 8.11 0.53 -9.76
N TYR A 62 6.86 0.40 -10.17
CA TYR A 62 6.46 0.17 -11.56
C TYR A 62 5.54 1.32 -11.97
N ASP A 63 5.73 1.87 -13.16
CA ASP A 63 4.95 3.03 -13.64
C ASP A 63 3.51 2.63 -13.96
N GLU A 64 3.30 1.34 -14.26
CA GLU A 64 2.00 0.75 -14.57
C GLU A 64 1.16 0.37 -13.34
N LEU A 65 1.74 0.36 -12.13
CA LEU A 65 1.04 0.00 -10.90
C LEU A 65 0.74 1.24 -10.05
N PRO A 66 -0.41 1.31 -9.37
CA PRO A 66 -0.74 2.45 -8.53
C PRO A 66 0.18 2.52 -7.32
N PHE A 67 0.72 3.71 -7.04
CA PHE A 67 1.54 4.02 -5.88
C PHE A 67 0.85 5.07 -5.02
N GLY A 68 0.59 4.76 -3.75
CA GLY A 68 0.07 5.76 -2.82
C GLY A 68 -0.17 5.16 -1.45
N GLY A 69 -0.47 6.01 -0.47
CA GLY A 69 -0.66 5.59 0.91
C GLY A 69 -2.11 5.40 1.33
N VAL A 70 -2.28 5.05 2.59
CA VAL A 70 -3.52 5.11 3.36
C VAL A 70 -3.23 5.73 4.73
N LYS A 71 -4.28 6.00 5.54
CA LYS A 71 -4.17 6.62 6.87
C LYS A 71 -3.49 8.00 6.80
N ALA A 72 -2.56 8.29 7.71
CA ALA A 72 -1.82 9.55 7.72
C ALA A 72 -0.79 9.65 6.58
N SER A 73 -0.58 8.59 5.78
CA SER A 73 0.24 8.66 4.56
C SER A 73 -0.49 9.31 3.38
N GLY A 74 -1.74 9.74 3.57
CA GLY A 74 -2.49 10.51 2.59
C GLY A 74 -3.51 9.69 1.81
N VAL A 75 -4.02 10.32 0.77
CA VAL A 75 -5.00 9.79 -0.18
C VAL A 75 -4.47 10.04 -1.59
N GLY A 76 -5.02 9.36 -2.60
CA GLY A 76 -4.51 9.48 -3.96
C GLY A 76 -3.72 8.27 -4.40
N ARG A 77 -3.54 8.16 -5.73
CA ARG A 77 -2.57 7.29 -6.37
C ARG A 77 -1.78 8.11 -7.37
N GLU A 78 -0.47 7.95 -7.31
CA GLU A 78 0.47 8.27 -8.39
C GLU A 78 0.69 6.98 -9.18
N HIS A 79 1.20 7.10 -10.42
CA HIS A 79 1.39 5.97 -11.34
C HIS A 79 0.08 5.24 -11.70
N GLY A 80 0.18 4.28 -12.63
CA GLY A 80 -0.95 3.53 -13.13
C GLY A 80 -2.01 4.40 -13.83
N PRO A 81 -3.05 3.78 -14.38
CA PRO A 81 -4.22 4.50 -14.88
C PRO A 81 -4.96 5.24 -13.77
N GLU A 82 -4.88 4.79 -12.51
CA GLU A 82 -5.56 5.39 -11.36
C GLU A 82 -5.09 6.83 -11.10
N ALA A 83 -3.83 7.16 -11.43
CA ALA A 83 -3.36 8.53 -11.31
C ALA A 83 -4.10 9.49 -12.24
N LEU A 84 -4.54 9.04 -13.42
CA LEU A 84 -5.20 9.90 -14.40
C LEU A 84 -6.52 10.45 -13.89
N ASP A 85 -7.23 9.71 -13.02
CA ASP A 85 -8.49 10.16 -12.42
C ASP A 85 -8.34 11.48 -11.64
N TYR A 86 -7.13 11.79 -11.15
CA TYR A 86 -6.83 13.05 -10.45
C TYR A 86 -6.55 14.24 -11.39
N TYR A 87 -6.35 13.98 -12.69
CA TYR A 87 -6.03 14.99 -13.70
C TYR A 87 -7.11 15.15 -14.78
N LEU A 88 -8.20 14.39 -14.68
CA LEU A 88 -9.32 14.40 -15.62
C LEU A 88 -10.59 14.96 -14.94
N GLU A 89 -11.44 15.61 -15.73
CA GLU A 89 -12.73 16.13 -15.28
C GLU A 89 -13.87 15.30 -15.91
N PRO A 90 -14.59 14.46 -15.13
CA PRO A 90 -15.68 13.64 -15.66
C PRO A 90 -16.88 14.51 -16.04
N LYS A 91 -17.45 14.28 -17.24
CA LYS A 91 -18.63 15.00 -17.73
C LYS A 91 -19.81 14.06 -17.97
N GLY A 92 -20.90 14.24 -17.21
CA GLY A 92 -22.18 13.58 -17.45
C GLY A 92 -22.98 14.31 -18.53
N VAL A 93 -23.51 13.58 -19.50
CA VAL A 93 -24.36 14.12 -20.58
C VAL A 93 -25.61 13.25 -20.71
N VAL A 94 -26.79 13.87 -20.67
CA VAL A 94 -28.08 13.20 -20.87
C VAL A 94 -28.81 13.90 -22.02
N ILE A 95 -29.28 13.11 -22.98
CA ILE A 95 -30.09 13.59 -24.10
C ILE A 95 -31.45 12.90 -24.02
N VAL A 96 -32.52 13.69 -23.89
CA VAL A 96 -33.90 13.21 -23.97
C VAL A 96 -34.45 13.58 -25.35
N ASN A 97 -34.86 12.58 -26.13
CA ASN A 97 -35.51 12.78 -27.42
C ASN A 97 -37.02 12.54 -27.27
N ALA A 98 -37.82 13.40 -27.90
CA ALA A 98 -39.29 13.36 -27.85
C ALA A 98 -39.86 12.43 -28.93
#